data_AF-A0A0D6L230-F1
#
_entry.id   AF-A0A0D6L230-F1
#
_cell.length_a   1.000
_cell.length_b   1.000
_cell.length_c   1.000
_cell.angle_alpha   90.00
_cell.angle_beta   90.00
_cell.angle_gamma   90.00
#
_symmetry.space_group_name_H-M   'P 1'
#
loop_
_entity.id
_entity.type
_entity.pdbx_description
1 polymer ?
#
loop_
_entity_poly.entity_id
_entity_poly.type
_entity_poly.pdbx_seq_one_letter_code
_entity_poly.pdbx_strand_id
1 'polypeptide(L)'
;MGSDIGQKIPLIKTMVQGVDQKLSIQGSSLKGCIRSVYEAITNSTLAVITNRYRDKIPPERLPCRHKEQLCPASRVFGALDWQGLLDFNDAKCENISFSTGFMPSLYRPRPDERGAYFIRGKVAGRKFYYNTFKAIDKGQNSGIPVQQAGREYIFTTQLHFKNLTAEELGTLLIVLGQDAKYPMALKVGGGKPIGMGTMTVNIDKIHQPQNLKQRYSAYNLNQSDELTGEKLQQFIKEKIQAAHSRLIQKPQLEELAAILRYPTDREPPSGMY
;
A
#
# COMPACT_ATOMS: atom_id res chain seq x y z
N MET A 1 9.17 -27.99 -2.46
CA MET A 1 8.68 -26.61 -2.26
C MET A 1 7.56 -26.46 -1.22
N GLY A 2 6.84 -27.53 -0.80
CA GLY A 2 5.97 -27.47 0.40
C GLY A 2 6.54 -28.15 1.65
N SER A 3 7.51 -29.05 1.47
CA SER A 3 8.30 -29.69 2.53
C SER A 3 9.10 -28.70 3.36
N ASP A 4 9.52 -27.60 2.74
CA ASP A 4 10.51 -26.64 3.28
C ASP A 4 9.92 -25.75 4.40
N ILE A 5 8.61 -25.87 4.63
CA ILE A 5 7.84 -25.19 5.67
C ILE A 5 6.98 -26.18 6.50
N GLY A 6 7.29 -27.48 6.43
CA GLY A 6 6.67 -28.52 7.26
C GLY A 6 5.20 -28.86 6.95
N GLN A 7 4.70 -28.56 5.74
CA GLN A 7 3.30 -28.80 5.38
C GLN A 7 3.11 -30.10 4.57
N LYS A 8 2.02 -30.83 4.88
CA LYS A 8 1.61 -32.04 4.12
C LYS A 8 1.10 -31.71 2.71
N ILE A 9 0.64 -30.47 2.49
CA ILE A 9 0.13 -29.99 1.20
C ILE A 9 1.22 -29.15 0.52
N PRO A 10 1.60 -29.46 -0.74
CA PRO A 10 2.58 -28.66 -1.47
C PRO A 10 2.01 -27.28 -1.81
N LEU A 11 2.50 -26.23 -1.14
CA LEU A 11 2.08 -24.86 -1.43
C LEU A 11 2.69 -24.37 -2.74
N ILE A 12 1.87 -23.72 -3.57
CA ILE A 12 2.29 -23.18 -4.88
C ILE A 12 2.77 -21.73 -4.76
N LYS A 13 2.21 -20.96 -3.81
CA LYS A 13 2.68 -19.61 -3.47
C LYS A 13 2.88 -19.50 -1.97
N THR A 14 4.09 -19.13 -1.57
CA THR A 14 4.46 -18.89 -0.18
C THR A 14 4.55 -17.39 0.11
N MET A 15 4.33 -17.04 1.37
CA MET A 15 4.68 -15.71 1.87
C MET A 15 6.16 -15.70 2.24
N VAL A 16 6.74 -14.50 2.35
CA VAL A 16 8.12 -14.36 2.82
C VAL A 16 8.16 -14.66 4.31
N GLN A 17 9.09 -15.51 4.73
CA GLN A 17 9.36 -15.79 6.13
C GLN A 17 10.65 -15.10 6.56
N GLY A 18 10.64 -14.49 7.74
CA GLY A 18 11.85 -13.99 8.38
C GLY A 18 12.75 -15.13 8.85
N VAL A 19 13.95 -14.77 9.32
CA VAL A 19 14.90 -15.72 9.95
C VAL A 19 14.30 -16.39 11.18
N ASP A 20 13.33 -15.73 11.82
CA ASP A 20 12.53 -16.21 12.96
C ASP A 20 11.34 -17.11 12.54
N GLN A 21 11.27 -17.52 11.27
CA GLN A 21 10.17 -18.30 10.67
C GLN A 21 8.79 -17.62 10.72
N LYS A 22 8.73 -16.35 11.14
CA LYS A 22 7.48 -15.60 11.14
C LYS A 22 7.17 -15.08 9.75
N LEU A 23 5.88 -14.97 9.44
CA LEU A 23 5.43 -14.33 8.21
C LEU A 23 5.89 -12.86 8.18
N SER A 24 6.24 -12.38 6.99
CA SER A 24 6.63 -11.00 6.77
C SER A 24 6.03 -10.43 5.49
N ILE A 25 5.74 -9.13 5.52
CA ILE A 25 5.39 -8.34 4.33
C ILE A 25 6.60 -7.47 4.01
N GLN A 26 7.16 -7.66 2.81
CA GLN A 26 8.32 -6.89 2.38
C GLN A 26 8.02 -5.38 2.34
N GLY A 27 8.97 -4.58 2.83
CA GLY A 27 8.90 -3.12 2.81
C GLY A 27 8.75 -2.57 1.38
N SER A 28 9.36 -3.22 0.39
CA SER A 28 9.18 -2.90 -1.03
C SER A 28 7.73 -3.11 -1.52
N SER A 29 7.05 -4.14 -1.03
CA SER A 29 5.64 -4.41 -1.34
C SER A 29 4.71 -3.37 -0.71
N LEU A 30 4.97 -2.99 0.55
CA LEU A 30 4.25 -1.90 1.22
C LEU A 30 4.48 -0.57 0.52
N LYS A 31 5.74 -0.23 0.23
CA LYS A 31 6.14 0.97 -0.51
C LYS A 31 5.41 1.06 -1.84
N GLY A 32 5.40 -0.03 -2.62
CA GLY A 32 4.71 -0.08 -3.91
C GLY A 32 3.20 0.14 -3.79
N CYS A 33 2.56 -0.52 -2.83
CA CYS A 33 1.12 -0.36 -2.56
C CYS A 33 0.77 1.08 -2.18
N ILE A 34 1.44 1.63 -1.17
CA ILE A 34 1.22 2.98 -0.66
C ILE A 34 1.53 4.03 -1.74
N ARG A 35 2.65 3.87 -2.48
CA ARG A 35 2.99 4.75 -3.60
C ARG A 35 1.89 4.78 -4.65
N SER A 36 1.33 3.62 -5.00
CA SER A 36 0.28 3.59 -6.03
C SER A 36 -1.00 4.32 -5.65
N VAL A 37 -1.40 4.29 -4.37
CA VAL A 37 -2.54 5.07 -3.85
C VAL A 37 -2.18 6.55 -3.79
N TYR A 38 -0.99 6.88 -3.28
CA TYR A 38 -0.48 8.26 -3.23
C TYR A 38 -0.46 8.91 -4.62
N GLU A 39 0.05 8.20 -5.63
CA GLU A 39 0.08 8.67 -7.02
C GLU A 39 -1.33 8.86 -7.62
N ALA A 40 -2.33 8.13 -7.13
CA ALA A 40 -3.71 8.22 -7.62
C ALA A 40 -4.46 9.44 -7.06
N ILE A 41 -4.17 9.84 -5.83
CA ILE A 41 -4.85 10.96 -5.14
C ILE A 41 -4.07 12.28 -5.21
N THR A 42 -2.96 12.31 -5.93
CA THR A 42 -2.14 13.52 -6.16
C THR A 42 -1.90 13.71 -7.66
N ASN A 43 -1.48 14.91 -8.05
CA ASN A 43 -1.06 15.16 -9.44
C ASN A 43 0.34 14.58 -9.71
N SER A 44 0.45 13.26 -9.69
CA SER A 44 1.72 12.53 -9.82
C SER A 44 1.83 11.79 -11.15
N THR A 45 3.08 11.58 -11.56
CA THR A 45 3.46 10.76 -12.72
C THR A 45 3.47 9.26 -12.36
N LEU A 46 3.54 8.41 -13.37
CA LEU A 46 3.81 6.98 -13.20
C LEU A 46 5.31 6.75 -13.07
N ALA A 47 5.75 6.15 -11.97
CA ALA A 47 7.18 5.90 -11.71
C ALA A 47 7.82 4.96 -12.74
N VAL A 48 7.07 3.92 -13.14
CA VAL A 48 7.53 2.85 -14.02
C VAL A 48 6.48 2.64 -15.09
N ILE A 49 6.93 2.68 -16.34
CA ILE A 49 6.09 2.40 -17.51
C ILE A 49 6.78 1.33 -18.36
N THR A 50 6.00 0.39 -18.89
CA THR A 50 6.53 -0.59 -19.82
C THR A 50 6.58 0.01 -21.23
N ASN A 51 7.62 -0.32 -22.00
CA ASN A 51 7.76 0.18 -23.37
C ASN A 51 6.55 -0.19 -24.25
N ARG A 52 5.92 -1.34 -23.99
CA ARG A 52 4.74 -1.83 -24.72
C ARG A 52 3.56 -0.84 -24.73
N TYR A 53 3.38 -0.05 -23.67
CA TYR A 53 2.25 0.88 -23.55
C TYR A 53 2.66 2.34 -23.52
N ARG A 54 3.94 2.66 -23.74
CA ARG A 54 4.49 4.01 -23.62
C ARG A 54 3.69 5.03 -24.43
N ASP A 55 3.36 4.72 -25.68
CA ASP A 55 2.62 5.63 -26.57
C ASP A 55 1.15 5.81 -26.18
N LYS A 56 0.63 4.94 -25.31
CA LYS A 56 -0.73 5.02 -24.75
C LYS A 56 -0.78 5.78 -23.43
N ILE A 57 0.37 6.12 -22.84
CA ILE A 57 0.43 6.95 -21.63
C ILE A 57 0.39 8.44 -22.03
N PRO A 58 -0.46 9.27 -21.40
CA PRO A 58 -0.41 10.72 -21.58
C PRO A 58 0.98 11.29 -21.21
N PRO A 59 1.55 12.22 -21.98
CA PRO A 59 2.90 12.76 -21.73
C PRO A 59 3.11 13.28 -20.30
N GLU A 60 2.11 13.93 -19.72
CA GLU A 60 2.11 14.48 -18.37
C GLU A 60 2.12 13.41 -17.26
N ARG A 61 1.90 12.14 -17.62
CA ARG A 61 1.99 10.99 -16.70
C ARG A 61 3.26 10.18 -16.87
N LEU A 62 4.14 10.54 -17.80
CA LEU A 62 5.44 9.90 -17.98
C LEU A 62 6.36 10.18 -16.78
N PRO A 63 7.33 9.28 -16.47
CA PRO A 63 8.28 9.50 -15.38
C PRO A 63 8.99 10.86 -15.45
N CYS A 64 9.19 11.49 -14.29
CA CYS A 64 9.92 12.76 -14.18
C CYS A 64 11.36 12.59 -14.70
N ARG A 65 11.87 13.59 -15.42
CA ARG A 65 13.24 13.59 -15.99
C ARG A 65 14.18 14.60 -15.37
N HIS A 66 13.64 15.62 -14.69
CA HIS A 66 14.42 16.69 -14.08
C HIS A 66 14.13 16.74 -12.58
N LYS A 67 15.18 16.91 -11.78
CA LYS A 67 15.12 16.93 -10.32
C LYS A 67 14.28 18.09 -9.79
N GLU A 68 14.26 19.20 -10.53
CA GLU A 68 13.53 20.43 -10.20
C GLU A 68 12.02 20.27 -10.47
N GLN A 69 11.62 19.20 -11.16
CA GLN A 69 10.25 18.96 -11.62
C GLN A 69 9.69 17.63 -11.10
N LEU A 70 10.18 17.15 -9.97
CA LEU A 70 9.65 15.93 -9.35
C LEU A 70 8.20 16.13 -8.92
N CYS A 71 7.32 15.25 -9.40
CA CYS A 71 5.94 15.20 -8.96
C CYS A 71 5.85 14.81 -7.47
N PRO A 72 4.70 15.05 -6.80
CA PRO A 72 4.54 14.80 -5.36
C PRO A 72 4.97 13.38 -4.94
N ALA A 73 4.56 12.34 -5.67
CA ALA A 73 4.96 10.98 -5.34
C ALA A 73 6.46 10.73 -5.58
N SER A 74 7.06 11.30 -6.62
CA SER A 74 8.49 11.10 -6.90
C SER A 74 9.38 11.77 -5.85
N ARG A 75 8.96 12.90 -5.28
CA ARG A 75 9.66 13.53 -4.14
C ARG A 75 9.66 12.61 -2.91
N VAL A 76 8.50 12.06 -2.57
CA VAL A 76 8.32 11.27 -1.35
C VAL A 76 8.88 9.85 -1.48
N PHE A 77 8.62 9.16 -2.57
CA PHE A 77 8.98 7.74 -2.77
C PHE A 77 10.27 7.53 -3.56
N GLY A 78 10.80 8.58 -4.18
CA GLY A 78 11.95 8.54 -5.08
C GLY A 78 11.55 8.35 -6.54
N ALA A 79 12.50 8.54 -7.44
CA ALA A 79 12.38 8.25 -8.86
C ALA A 79 13.75 7.76 -9.39
N LEU A 80 13.85 7.46 -10.68
CA LEU A 80 15.13 7.02 -11.26
C LEU A 80 16.22 8.07 -10.95
N ASP A 81 17.36 7.62 -10.41
CA ASP A 81 18.48 8.48 -9.97
C ASP A 81 18.21 9.43 -8.79
N TRP A 82 17.03 9.36 -8.15
CA TRP A 82 16.68 10.21 -7.00
C TRP A 82 16.13 9.42 -5.81
N GLN A 83 16.83 9.53 -4.69
CA GLN A 83 16.45 8.92 -3.43
C GLN A 83 15.15 9.53 -2.89
N GLY A 84 14.21 8.66 -2.49
CA GLY A 84 12.98 9.07 -1.83
C GLY A 84 13.22 9.50 -0.38
N LEU A 85 12.27 10.27 0.14
CA LEU A 85 12.24 10.73 1.53
C LEU A 85 11.64 9.72 2.50
N LEU A 86 11.03 8.65 1.98
CA LEU A 86 10.51 7.53 2.75
C LEU A 86 11.38 6.29 2.66
N ASP A 87 11.51 5.62 3.80
CA ASP A 87 12.11 4.30 3.95
C ASP A 87 11.12 3.35 4.64
N PHE A 88 11.09 2.10 4.17
CA PHE A 88 10.08 1.10 4.53
C PHE A 88 10.77 -0.17 5.01
N ASN A 89 10.62 -0.47 6.30
CA ASN A 89 11.05 -1.75 6.84
C ASN A 89 10.04 -2.85 6.50
N ASP A 90 10.53 -4.10 6.47
CA ASP A 90 9.67 -5.27 6.40
C ASP A 90 8.74 -5.31 7.62
N ALA A 91 7.45 -5.52 7.38
CA ALA A 91 6.49 -5.71 8.45
C ALA A 91 6.50 -7.17 8.90
N LYS A 92 6.74 -7.37 10.20
CA LYS A 92 6.85 -8.71 10.80
C LYS A 92 5.53 -9.08 11.44
N CYS A 93 5.06 -10.29 11.16
CA CYS A 93 3.88 -10.82 11.84
C CYS A 93 4.20 -11.06 13.31
N GLU A 94 3.28 -10.69 14.20
CA GLU A 94 3.42 -11.02 15.62
C GLU A 94 3.21 -12.53 15.84
N ASN A 95 2.32 -13.11 15.04
CA ASN A 95 1.98 -14.52 15.02
C ASN A 95 3.03 -15.36 14.28
N ILE A 96 3.26 -16.57 14.78
CA ILE A 96 4.16 -17.57 14.17
C ILE A 96 3.37 -18.49 13.22
N SER A 97 2.10 -18.76 13.51
CA SER A 97 1.26 -19.63 12.70
C SER A 97 0.85 -18.98 11.39
N PHE A 98 0.51 -19.80 10.41
CA PHE A 98 -0.11 -19.41 9.16
C PHE A 98 -1.19 -20.42 8.79
N SER A 99 -2.05 -20.08 7.84
CA SER A 99 -3.05 -21.00 7.31
C SER A 99 -2.79 -21.29 5.83
N THR A 100 -3.27 -22.45 5.38
CA THR A 100 -3.33 -22.76 3.95
C THR A 100 -4.67 -22.25 3.41
N GLY A 101 -4.63 -21.37 2.42
CA GLY A 101 -5.80 -20.95 1.65
C GLY A 101 -5.85 -21.64 0.30
N PHE A 102 -7.03 -21.70 -0.31
CA PHE A 102 -7.20 -22.31 -1.64
C PHE A 102 -7.83 -21.31 -2.62
N MET A 103 -6.97 -20.63 -3.38
CA MET A 103 -7.43 -19.62 -4.33
C MET A 103 -7.88 -20.24 -5.66
N PRO A 104 -8.88 -19.66 -6.36
CA PRO A 104 -9.07 -19.97 -7.77
C PRO A 104 -7.85 -19.54 -8.61
N SER A 105 -7.69 -20.13 -9.78
CA SER A 105 -6.82 -19.58 -10.83
C SER A 105 -7.23 -18.15 -11.14
N LEU A 106 -6.25 -17.25 -11.22
CA LEU A 106 -6.45 -15.85 -11.57
C LEU A 106 -6.01 -15.61 -13.01
N TYR A 107 -6.88 -15.05 -13.83
CA TYR A 107 -6.62 -14.68 -15.21
C TYR A 107 -5.70 -13.47 -15.25
N ARG A 108 -4.84 -13.47 -16.27
CA ARG A 108 -4.05 -12.30 -16.60
C ARG A 108 -4.97 -11.09 -16.85
N PRO A 109 -4.54 -9.87 -16.52
CA PRO A 109 -5.13 -8.69 -17.13
C PRO A 109 -5.05 -8.83 -18.66
N ARG A 110 -6.18 -8.60 -19.35
CA ARG A 110 -6.29 -8.67 -20.82
C ARG A 110 -6.50 -7.26 -21.41
N PRO A 111 -5.52 -6.34 -21.30
CA PRO A 111 -5.64 -4.99 -21.85
C PRO A 111 -5.75 -4.98 -23.38
N ASP A 112 -5.27 -6.03 -24.03
CA ASP A 112 -5.40 -6.31 -25.45
C ASP A 112 -6.83 -6.70 -25.89
N GLU A 113 -7.65 -7.21 -24.97
CA GLU A 113 -8.99 -7.72 -25.28
C GLU A 113 -10.12 -6.85 -24.68
N ARG A 114 -9.80 -5.96 -23.72
CA ARG A 114 -10.79 -5.09 -23.06
C ARG A 114 -10.57 -3.62 -23.39
N GLY A 115 -11.53 -3.04 -24.13
CA GLY A 115 -11.56 -1.61 -24.44
C GLY A 115 -11.63 -0.70 -23.20
N ALA A 116 -12.18 -1.17 -22.07
CA ALA A 116 -12.31 -0.39 -20.84
C ALA A 116 -10.98 0.11 -20.24
N TYR A 117 -9.83 -0.46 -20.65
CA TYR A 117 -8.52 0.03 -20.22
C TYR A 117 -8.06 1.29 -20.97
N PHE A 118 -8.75 1.66 -22.05
CA PHE A 118 -8.37 2.78 -22.90
C PHE A 118 -9.55 3.69 -23.22
N ILE A 119 -9.36 5.00 -23.07
CA ILE A 119 -10.30 6.03 -23.51
C ILE A 119 -9.60 6.81 -24.62
N ARG A 120 -10.20 6.83 -25.81
CA ARG A 120 -9.63 7.51 -27.00
C ARG A 120 -8.16 7.13 -27.28
N GLY A 121 -7.84 5.84 -27.14
CA GLY A 121 -6.50 5.30 -27.40
C GLY A 121 -5.44 5.55 -26.31
N LYS A 122 -5.77 6.30 -25.25
CA LYS A 122 -4.92 6.53 -24.08
C LYS A 122 -5.41 5.72 -22.88
N VAL A 123 -4.53 5.42 -21.93
CA VAL A 123 -4.93 4.67 -20.72
C VAL A 123 -6.06 5.39 -19.97
N ALA A 124 -7.09 4.64 -19.59
CA ALA A 124 -8.27 5.18 -18.90
C ALA A 124 -7.96 5.62 -17.46
N GLY A 125 -6.96 5.02 -16.82
CA GLY A 125 -6.59 5.29 -15.45
C GLY A 125 -5.85 4.13 -14.80
N ARG A 126 -5.88 4.10 -13.46
CA ARG A 126 -5.26 3.04 -12.65
C ARG A 126 -6.32 2.05 -12.20
N LYS A 127 -6.01 0.76 -12.30
CA LYS A 127 -6.88 -0.30 -11.78
C LYS A 127 -6.58 -0.55 -10.30
N PHE A 128 -7.60 -0.35 -9.47
CA PHE A 128 -7.63 -0.79 -8.07
C PHE A 128 -8.67 -1.90 -7.89
N TYR A 129 -8.49 -2.72 -6.86
CA TYR A 129 -9.39 -3.82 -6.55
C TYR A 129 -10.24 -3.48 -5.33
N TYR A 130 -11.56 -3.59 -5.47
CA TYR A 130 -12.50 -3.32 -4.38
C TYR A 130 -12.27 -4.23 -3.17
N ASN A 131 -12.32 -3.67 -1.97
CA ASN A 131 -12.44 -4.47 -0.75
C ASN A 131 -13.76 -5.23 -0.74
N THR A 132 -13.74 -6.40 -0.12
CA THR A 132 -14.89 -7.29 0.01
C THR A 132 -14.92 -7.82 1.44
N PHE A 133 -16.09 -8.17 1.96
CA PHE A 133 -16.20 -8.64 3.35
C PHE A 133 -15.62 -10.04 3.58
N LYS A 134 -15.42 -10.80 2.49
CA LYS A 134 -14.78 -12.12 2.49
C LYS A 134 -13.90 -12.32 1.27
N ALA A 135 -12.92 -13.19 1.39
CA ALA A 135 -12.18 -13.74 0.26
C ALA A 135 -12.89 -14.99 -0.28
N ILE A 136 -12.70 -15.28 -1.57
CA ILE A 136 -13.16 -16.52 -2.18
C ILE A 136 -12.16 -17.63 -1.86
N ASP A 137 -12.68 -18.73 -1.34
CA ASP A 137 -11.96 -19.98 -1.12
C ASP A 137 -12.64 -21.07 -1.98
N LYS A 138 -11.86 -21.75 -2.82
CA LYS A 138 -12.32 -22.85 -3.69
C LYS A 138 -12.27 -24.22 -3.02
N GLY A 139 -11.73 -24.28 -1.79
CA GLY A 139 -11.48 -25.51 -1.06
C GLY A 139 -10.33 -26.34 -1.67
N GLN A 140 -9.89 -27.33 -0.89
CA GLN A 140 -8.73 -28.15 -1.23
C GLN A 140 -8.84 -28.89 -2.56
N ASN A 141 -10.05 -29.30 -2.95
CA ASN A 141 -10.26 -30.13 -4.14
C ASN A 141 -10.17 -29.35 -5.46
N SER A 142 -10.35 -28.03 -5.43
CA SER A 142 -10.52 -27.21 -6.64
C SER A 142 -9.69 -25.92 -6.63
N GLY A 143 -9.01 -25.60 -5.53
CA GLY A 143 -8.22 -24.38 -5.39
C GLY A 143 -6.72 -24.65 -5.38
N ILE A 144 -5.97 -23.64 -5.81
CA ILE A 144 -4.51 -23.59 -5.74
C ILE A 144 -4.11 -23.33 -4.29
N PRO A 145 -3.36 -24.26 -3.65
CA PRO A 145 -2.93 -24.10 -2.27
C PRO A 145 -1.90 -22.98 -2.14
N VAL A 146 -2.18 -22.03 -1.27
CA VAL A 146 -1.32 -20.88 -0.99
C VAL A 146 -1.12 -20.70 0.50
N GLN A 147 0.03 -20.17 0.87
CA GLN A 147 0.25 -19.68 2.22
C GLN A 147 -0.49 -18.36 2.39
N GLN A 148 -1.32 -18.25 3.43
CA GLN A 148 -2.01 -17.01 3.76
C GLN A 148 -1.90 -16.70 5.25
N ALA A 149 -1.73 -15.41 5.55
CA ALA A 149 -2.01 -14.90 6.89
C ALA A 149 -3.50 -15.12 7.19
N GLY A 150 -3.82 -15.48 8.44
CA GLY A 150 -5.20 -15.59 8.89
C GLY A 150 -5.89 -14.23 8.90
N ARG A 151 -7.20 -14.23 9.19
CA ARG A 151 -7.91 -12.99 9.50
C ARG A 151 -7.31 -12.41 10.79
N GLU A 152 -7.21 -11.08 10.83
CA GLU A 152 -6.81 -10.32 12.03
C GLU A 152 -5.35 -10.51 12.49
N TYR A 153 -4.49 -11.08 11.64
CA TYR A 153 -3.05 -11.11 11.95
C TYR A 153 -2.49 -9.70 11.96
N ILE A 154 -1.72 -9.40 13.02
CA ILE A 154 -1.08 -8.10 13.21
C ILE A 154 0.35 -8.18 12.66
N PHE A 155 0.69 -7.19 11.83
CA PHE A 155 2.03 -7.00 11.30
C PHE A 155 2.56 -5.65 11.76
N THR A 156 3.71 -5.67 12.41
CA THR A 156 4.31 -4.47 13.00
C THR A 156 5.52 -4.05 12.18
N THR A 157 5.61 -2.76 11.86
CA THR A 157 6.71 -2.17 11.09
C THR A 157 7.00 -0.74 11.51
N GLN A 158 8.09 -0.20 10.98
CA GLN A 158 8.46 1.20 11.10
C GLN A 158 8.66 1.78 9.71
N LEU A 159 8.09 2.98 9.51
CA LEU A 159 8.29 3.79 8.33
C LEU A 159 9.08 5.02 8.75
N HIS A 160 10.23 5.24 8.12
CA HIS A 160 11.05 6.42 8.38
C HIS A 160 10.78 7.46 7.30
N PHE A 161 10.57 8.71 7.70
CA PHE A 161 10.43 9.83 6.79
C PHE A 161 11.46 10.91 7.09
N LYS A 162 11.86 11.66 6.08
CA LYS A 162 12.86 12.75 6.18
C LYS A 162 12.31 14.01 5.54
N ASN A 163 12.25 15.10 6.29
CA ASN A 163 11.94 16.45 5.77
C ASN A 163 10.72 16.52 4.83
N LEU A 164 9.67 15.74 5.14
CA LEU A 164 8.41 15.87 4.41
C LEU A 164 7.75 17.20 4.76
N THR A 165 7.20 17.86 3.75
CA THR A 165 6.28 18.98 4.01
C THR A 165 5.03 18.50 4.75
N ALA A 166 4.31 19.41 5.41
CA ALA A 166 3.10 19.06 6.15
C ALA A 166 2.06 18.39 5.24
N GLU A 167 1.96 18.84 4.00
CA GLU A 167 1.04 18.32 2.99
C GLU A 167 1.46 16.94 2.48
N GLU A 168 2.76 16.69 2.30
CA GLU A 168 3.26 15.36 1.90
C GLU A 168 3.03 14.32 2.99
N LEU A 169 3.33 14.68 4.25
CA LEU A 169 3.08 13.81 5.39
C LEU A 169 1.58 13.58 5.58
N GLY A 170 0.76 14.62 5.45
CA GLY A 170 -0.69 14.50 5.49
C GLY A 170 -1.24 13.59 4.40
N THR A 171 -0.71 13.68 3.18
CA THR A 171 -1.11 12.81 2.08
C THR A 171 -0.75 11.35 2.38
N LEU A 172 0.44 11.09 2.95
CA LEU A 172 0.81 9.75 3.40
C LEU A 172 -0.16 9.23 4.47
N LEU A 173 -0.53 10.05 5.46
CA LEU A 173 -1.49 9.68 6.50
C LEU A 173 -2.89 9.37 5.92
N ILE A 174 -3.36 10.13 4.93
CA ILE A 174 -4.61 9.83 4.20
C ILE A 174 -4.51 8.45 3.51
N VAL A 175 -3.40 8.18 2.80
CA VAL A 175 -3.17 6.89 2.14
C VAL A 175 -3.15 5.72 3.13
N LEU A 176 -2.64 5.95 4.33
CA LEU A 176 -2.64 4.98 5.44
C LEU A 176 -4.02 4.87 6.13
N GLY A 177 -5.08 5.47 5.59
CA GLY A 177 -6.44 5.35 6.08
C GLY A 177 -6.74 6.16 7.34
N GLN A 178 -5.93 7.17 7.66
CA GLN A 178 -6.08 7.96 8.91
C GLN A 178 -7.09 9.12 8.77
N ASP A 179 -7.62 9.37 7.57
CA ASP A 179 -8.69 10.37 7.37
C ASP A 179 -10.06 9.73 7.59
N ALA A 180 -10.69 10.06 8.71
CA ALA A 180 -12.00 9.55 9.08
C ALA A 180 -13.11 9.85 8.05
N LYS A 181 -12.93 10.86 7.18
CA LYS A 181 -13.89 11.17 6.10
C LYS A 181 -13.82 10.17 4.95
N TYR A 182 -12.67 9.50 4.79
CA TYR A 182 -12.38 8.58 3.70
C TYR A 182 -11.85 7.25 4.25
N PRO A 183 -12.68 6.48 4.99
CA PRO A 183 -12.24 5.25 5.62
C PRO A 183 -11.89 4.21 4.55
N MET A 184 -10.62 3.83 4.49
CA MET A 184 -10.09 2.92 3.47
C MET A 184 -9.09 1.92 4.04
N ALA A 185 -9.09 0.73 3.44
CA ALA A 185 -8.08 -0.30 3.69
C ALA A 185 -7.29 -0.59 2.41
N LEU A 186 -5.97 -0.75 2.58
CA LEU A 186 -5.05 -1.04 1.48
C LEU A 186 -5.15 -2.50 1.04
N LYS A 187 -4.64 -2.77 -0.16
CA LYS A 187 -4.64 -4.10 -0.80
C LYS A 187 -3.22 -4.55 -1.12
N VAL A 188 -2.73 -5.55 -0.40
CA VAL A 188 -1.37 -6.12 -0.53
C VAL A 188 -1.43 -7.60 -0.91
N GLY A 189 -0.42 -8.13 -1.60
CA GLY A 189 -0.35 -9.54 -1.99
C GLY A 189 -1.08 -9.89 -3.30
N GLY A 190 -1.17 -11.19 -3.61
CA GLY A 190 -1.58 -11.68 -4.93
C GLY A 190 -3.09 -11.88 -5.14
N GLY A 191 -3.85 -12.19 -4.10
CA GLY A 191 -5.28 -12.53 -4.19
C GLY A 191 -6.24 -11.33 -4.20
N LYS A 192 -5.80 -10.15 -4.62
CA LYS A 192 -6.62 -8.92 -4.62
C LYS A 192 -7.95 -9.04 -5.39
N PRO A 193 -8.03 -9.69 -6.58
CA PRO A 193 -9.28 -9.81 -7.34
C PRO A 193 -10.37 -10.61 -6.63
N ILE A 194 -9.96 -11.49 -5.71
CA ILE A 194 -10.84 -12.45 -5.02
C ILE A 194 -11.09 -12.07 -3.56
N GLY A 195 -10.76 -10.84 -3.17
CA GLY A 195 -11.02 -10.34 -1.82
C GLY A 195 -9.92 -10.61 -0.78
N MET A 196 -8.78 -11.16 -1.16
CA MET A 196 -7.65 -11.30 -0.23
C MET A 196 -6.83 -10.00 -0.13
N GLY A 197 -6.05 -9.90 0.94
CA GLY A 197 -5.00 -8.89 1.06
C GLY A 197 -5.47 -7.52 1.56
N THR A 198 -6.68 -7.44 2.10
CA THR A 198 -7.19 -6.24 2.78
C THR A 198 -6.39 -6.00 4.06
N MET A 199 -5.86 -4.79 4.21
CA MET A 199 -5.03 -4.38 5.35
C MET A 199 -5.45 -2.99 5.82
N THR A 200 -5.89 -2.89 7.07
CA THR A 200 -6.02 -1.63 7.78
C THR A 200 -4.69 -1.27 8.44
N VAL A 201 -4.48 0.02 8.72
CA VAL A 201 -3.26 0.49 9.36
C VAL A 201 -3.64 1.25 10.61
N ASN A 202 -3.05 0.86 11.74
CA ASN A 202 -3.05 1.65 12.96
C ASN A 202 -1.70 2.37 13.08
N ILE A 203 -1.72 3.63 13.51
CA ILE A 203 -0.49 4.36 13.85
C ILE A 203 -0.45 4.48 15.36
N ASP A 204 0.39 3.68 16.00
CA ASP A 204 0.51 3.69 17.48
C ASP A 204 1.25 4.95 17.97
N LYS A 205 2.27 5.37 17.21
CA LYS A 205 3.12 6.49 17.57
C LYS A 205 3.89 7.09 16.39
N ILE A 206 4.28 8.35 16.54
CA ILE A 206 5.24 9.03 15.67
C ILE A 206 6.39 9.55 16.52
N HIS A 207 7.61 9.20 16.15
CA HIS A 207 8.81 9.80 16.74
C HIS A 207 9.24 11.03 15.93
N GLN A 208 9.15 12.22 16.52
CA GLN A 208 9.53 13.49 15.92
C GLN A 208 10.56 14.21 16.81
N PRO A 209 11.86 13.94 16.60
CA PRO A 209 12.91 14.60 17.38
C PRO A 209 12.95 16.10 17.14
N GLN A 210 12.88 16.87 18.22
CA GLN A 210 12.92 18.34 18.15
C GLN A 210 14.34 18.88 17.93
N ASN A 211 15.36 18.14 18.39
CA ASN A 211 16.76 18.50 18.24
C ASN A 211 17.58 17.29 17.81
N LEU A 212 18.06 17.30 16.55
CA LEU A 212 18.84 16.20 15.99
C LEU A 212 20.20 16.04 16.68
N LYS A 213 20.88 17.14 17.06
CA LYS A 213 22.16 17.05 17.77
C LYS A 213 21.99 16.28 19.07
N GLN A 214 20.98 16.65 19.87
CA GLN A 214 20.68 15.97 21.13
C GLN A 214 20.31 14.50 20.91
N ARG A 215 19.49 14.20 19.88
CA ARG A 215 19.13 12.82 19.52
C ARG A 215 20.35 11.95 19.25
N TYR A 216 21.37 12.48 18.58
CA TYR A 216 22.58 11.74 18.21
C TYR A 216 23.73 11.88 19.22
N SER A 217 23.57 12.68 20.27
CA SER A 217 24.59 12.87 21.32
C SER A 217 24.22 12.26 22.67
N ALA A 218 23.10 11.54 22.76
CA ALA A 218 22.61 10.91 23.99
C ALA A 218 22.22 9.45 23.75
N TYR A 219 22.46 8.59 24.74
CA TYR A 219 22.05 7.18 24.69
C TYR A 219 20.54 6.99 24.92
N ASN A 220 19.90 7.91 25.65
CA ASN A 220 18.48 7.87 25.95
C ASN A 220 17.72 8.84 25.05
N LEU A 221 16.63 8.36 24.45
CA LEU A 221 15.70 9.20 23.68
C LEU A 221 14.86 10.06 24.63
N ASN A 222 14.57 11.29 24.21
CA ASN A 222 13.71 12.18 24.97
C ASN A 222 12.24 11.77 24.79
N GLN A 223 11.49 11.59 25.88
CA GLN A 223 10.06 11.24 25.81
C GLN A 223 9.23 12.31 25.09
N SER A 224 9.68 13.58 25.10
CA SER A 224 9.00 14.65 24.36
C SER A 224 9.06 14.49 22.84
N ASP A 225 9.94 13.63 22.32
CA ASP A 225 10.05 13.34 20.89
C ASP A 225 9.02 12.30 20.42
N GLU A 226 8.22 11.72 21.31
CA GLU A 226 7.20 10.74 20.98
C GLU A 226 5.79 11.38 21.00
N LEU A 227 5.08 11.26 19.88
CA LEU A 227 3.69 11.63 19.75
C LEU A 227 2.83 10.36 19.89
N THR A 228 2.00 10.33 20.94
CA THR A 228 1.03 9.28 21.23
C THR A 228 -0.31 9.89 21.66
N GLY A 229 -1.36 9.06 21.75
CA GLY A 229 -2.67 9.46 22.27
C GLY A 229 -3.24 10.70 21.58
N GLU A 230 -3.79 11.64 22.36
CA GLU A 230 -4.42 12.86 21.84
C GLU A 230 -3.46 13.75 21.03
N LYS A 231 -2.18 13.84 21.44
CA LYS A 231 -1.17 14.63 20.71
C LYS A 231 -0.94 14.06 19.31
N LEU A 232 -0.89 12.74 19.19
CA LEU A 232 -0.79 12.06 17.90
C LEU A 232 -2.02 12.33 17.04
N GLN A 233 -3.22 12.22 17.60
CA GLN A 233 -4.46 12.47 16.86
C GLN A 233 -4.55 13.91 16.35
N GLN A 234 -4.19 14.88 17.18
CA GLN A 234 -4.16 16.29 16.79
C GLN A 234 -3.12 16.54 15.68
N PHE A 235 -1.93 15.95 15.80
CA PHE A 235 -0.89 16.05 14.77
C PHE A 235 -1.36 15.46 13.44
N ILE A 236 -1.95 14.26 13.45
CA ILE A 236 -2.49 13.61 12.25
C ILE A 236 -3.54 14.51 11.58
N LYS A 237 -4.50 15.02 12.36
CA LYS A 237 -5.56 15.91 11.87
C LYS A 237 -5.01 17.16 11.20
N GLU A 238 -4.02 17.81 11.81
CA GLU A 238 -3.37 19.00 11.26
C GLU A 238 -2.69 18.72 9.93
N LYS A 239 -1.92 17.62 9.83
CA LYS A 239 -1.22 17.28 8.57
C LYS A 239 -2.21 16.88 7.48
N ILE A 240 -3.25 16.13 7.80
CA ILE A 240 -4.34 15.81 6.86
C ILE A 240 -5.00 17.09 6.33
N GLN A 241 -5.28 18.07 7.18
CA GLN A 241 -5.83 19.35 6.74
C GLN A 241 -4.89 20.08 5.76
N ALA A 242 -3.58 20.07 6.02
CA ALA A 242 -2.59 20.62 5.12
C ALA A 242 -2.54 19.90 3.76
N ALA A 243 -2.69 18.57 3.74
CA ALA A 243 -2.75 17.81 2.49
C ALA A 243 -3.95 18.21 1.61
N HIS A 244 -5.13 18.33 2.22
CA HIS A 244 -6.37 18.74 1.53
C HIS A 244 -6.30 20.15 0.96
N SER A 245 -5.52 21.06 1.53
CA SER A 245 -5.45 22.44 1.03
C SER A 245 -4.64 22.59 -0.26
N ARG A 246 -3.75 21.64 -0.59
CA ARG A 246 -2.82 21.81 -1.73
C ARG A 246 -2.53 20.57 -2.57
N LEU A 247 -2.33 19.39 -1.99
CA LEU A 247 -1.83 18.23 -2.74
C LEU A 247 -2.92 17.27 -3.20
N ILE A 248 -3.99 17.15 -2.42
CA ILE A 248 -5.06 16.18 -2.68
C ILE A 248 -5.88 16.58 -3.91
N GLN A 249 -6.03 15.62 -4.81
CA GLN A 249 -6.96 15.67 -5.93
C GLN A 249 -8.30 15.09 -5.45
N LYS A 250 -9.19 15.97 -4.97
CA LYS A 250 -10.42 15.57 -4.26
C LYS A 250 -11.30 14.58 -5.03
N PRO A 251 -11.62 14.77 -6.33
CA PRO A 251 -12.43 13.79 -7.07
C PRO A 251 -11.80 12.39 -7.08
N GLN A 252 -10.48 12.32 -7.27
CA GLN A 252 -9.74 11.07 -7.32
C GLN A 252 -9.67 10.39 -5.95
N LEU A 253 -9.56 11.18 -4.87
CA LEU A 253 -9.65 10.65 -3.51
C LEU A 253 -11.04 10.07 -3.25
N GLU A 254 -12.11 10.75 -3.65
CA GLU A 254 -13.50 10.27 -3.48
C GLU A 254 -13.74 8.95 -4.23
N GLU A 255 -13.33 8.88 -5.50
CA GLU A 255 -13.42 7.65 -6.30
C GLU A 255 -12.59 6.50 -5.69
N LEU A 256 -11.35 6.79 -5.29
CA LEU A 256 -10.47 5.78 -4.73
C LEU A 256 -10.94 5.30 -3.36
N ALA A 257 -11.45 6.20 -2.53
CA ALA A 257 -12.06 5.88 -1.23
C ALA A 257 -13.31 5.01 -1.41
N ALA A 258 -14.13 5.24 -2.44
CA ALA A 258 -15.24 4.36 -2.75
C ALA A 258 -14.77 2.94 -3.14
N ILE A 259 -13.64 2.82 -3.85
CA ILE A 259 -13.06 1.51 -4.22
C ILE A 259 -12.46 0.79 -3.01
N LEU A 260 -11.67 1.50 -2.21
CA LEU A 260 -10.93 0.96 -1.06
C LEU A 260 -11.72 1.04 0.25
N ARG A 261 -13.00 1.40 0.20
CA ARG A 261 -13.87 1.56 1.37
C ARG A 261 -13.76 0.37 2.31
N TYR A 262 -13.55 0.65 3.59
CA TYR A 262 -13.53 -0.38 4.62
C TYR A 262 -13.98 0.19 5.97
N PRO A 263 -14.82 -0.51 6.76
CA PRO A 263 -15.45 -1.80 6.44
C PRO A 263 -16.39 -1.71 5.22
N THR A 264 -16.67 -2.86 4.62
CA THR A 264 -17.52 -2.94 3.42
C THR A 264 -18.41 -4.18 3.49
N ASP A 265 -19.59 -4.03 2.90
CA ASP A 265 -20.62 -5.02 2.62
C ASP A 265 -20.49 -5.66 1.23
N ARG A 266 -19.50 -5.23 0.44
CA ARG A 266 -19.34 -5.69 -0.94
C ARG A 266 -19.00 -7.18 -1.00
N GLU A 267 -19.77 -7.92 -1.79
CA GLU A 267 -19.45 -9.30 -2.12
C GLU A 267 -18.25 -9.41 -3.08
N PRO A 268 -17.45 -10.48 -2.98
CA PRO A 268 -16.48 -10.76 -4.01
C PRO A 268 -17.19 -11.02 -5.35
N PRO A 269 -16.60 -10.59 -6.48
CA PRO A 269 -17.20 -10.79 -7.80
C PRO A 269 -17.48 -12.27 -8.04
N SER A 270 -18.55 -12.63 -8.75
CA SER A 270 -18.88 -14.02 -9.10
C SER A 270 -18.26 -14.42 -10.45
N GLY A 271 -17.97 -15.71 -10.64
CA GLY A 271 -17.55 -16.26 -11.92
C GLY A 271 -16.05 -16.54 -12.06
N MET A 272 -15.49 -16.16 -13.21
CA MET A 272 -14.12 -16.46 -13.64
C MET A 272 -13.15 -15.34 -13.22
N TYR A 273 -12.05 -15.68 -12.54
CA TYR A 273 -11.09 -14.74 -11.91
C TYR A 273 -9.77 -14.69 -12.63
#